data_AF-A0A9P0FM68-F1
#
_entry.id   AF-A0A9P0FM68-F1
#
_cell.length_a   1.000
_cell.length_b   1.000
_cell.length_c   1.000
_cell.angle_alpha   90.00
_cell.angle_beta   90.00
_cell.angle_gamma   90.00
#
_symmetry.space_group_name_H-M   'P 1'
#
loop_
_entity.id
_entity.type
_entity.pdbx_description
1 polymer ?
#
loop_
_entity_poly.entity_id
_entity_poly.type
_entity_poly.pdbx_seq_one_letter_code
_entity_poly.pdbx_strand_id
1 'polypeptide(L)'
;MRTKRVKKKKNYHEFCIPHWEYVEAPKPACFTRLEILARPNKNLLMNTFMQYRDRFPQCRVEKMKIMLQELCAMTPEDAEKYFAEMRSKADAAALKRKIQNMLKMACSKQKRKQKEEKAYRKARKIITKGLMFAALNETPPIHSIRLRHLSNIILEQLCDLLDIPQPERSAKDKYSLLLISLSDWMAIAIEKIYFPIRMANTKMLNQIDWRHREITLNEPIDFGEPLAASSGIDMGDDEPKDIHLNLDNFE
;
A
#
# COMPACT_ATOMS: atom_id res chain seq x y z
N MET A 1 7.67 -63.06 60.45
CA MET A 1 7.66 -62.48 59.09
C MET A 1 6.22 -62.42 58.57
N ARG A 2 5.66 -61.23 58.32
CA ARG A 2 4.27 -61.05 57.87
C ARG A 2 4.19 -61.18 56.35
N THR A 3 3.48 -62.20 55.86
CA THR A 3 3.17 -62.41 54.44
C THR A 3 2.15 -61.38 53.96
N LYS A 4 2.54 -60.49 53.04
CA LYS A 4 1.63 -59.56 52.34
C LYS A 4 0.81 -60.34 51.31
N ARG A 5 -0.50 -60.46 51.52
CA ARG A 5 -1.44 -60.92 50.48
C ARG A 5 -1.56 -59.85 49.39
N VAL A 6 -0.94 -60.09 48.24
CA VAL A 6 -1.16 -59.31 47.02
C VAL A 6 -2.56 -59.61 46.50
N LYS A 7 -3.49 -58.66 46.63
CA LYS A 7 -4.80 -58.73 45.98
C LYS A 7 -4.58 -58.61 44.46
N LYS A 8 -4.74 -59.72 43.71
CA LYS A 8 -4.86 -59.68 42.25
C LYS A 8 -6.08 -58.81 41.89
N LYS A 9 -5.84 -57.65 41.26
CA LYS A 9 -6.89 -56.89 40.59
C LYS A 9 -7.41 -57.76 39.44
N LYS A 10 -8.71 -58.04 39.43
CA LYS A 10 -9.37 -58.71 38.30
C LYS A 10 -9.33 -57.73 37.11
N ASN A 11 -8.69 -58.11 36.01
CA ASN A 11 -8.75 -57.37 34.76
C ASN A 11 -10.13 -57.59 34.15
N TYR A 12 -10.97 -56.55 34.06
CA TYR A 12 -12.31 -56.61 33.48
C TYR A 12 -12.32 -56.73 31.93
N HIS A 13 -11.18 -57.05 31.31
CA HIS A 13 -11.02 -57.13 29.86
C HIS A 13 -11.34 -58.51 29.26
N GLU A 14 -11.72 -59.50 30.07
CA GLU A 14 -11.97 -60.88 29.59
C GLU A 14 -13.41 -61.15 29.10
N PHE A 15 -14.28 -60.15 29.02
CA PHE A 15 -15.62 -60.31 28.45
C PHE A 15 -15.73 -59.76 27.01
N CYS A 16 -14.86 -60.20 26.09
CA CYS A 16 -15.29 -60.36 24.68
C CYS A 16 -15.73 -61.84 24.59
N ILE A 17 -16.99 -62.10 24.98
CA ILE A 17 -17.61 -63.44 24.93
C ILE A 17 -17.50 -63.99 23.50
N PRO A 18 -17.00 -65.23 23.30
CA PRO A 18 -16.94 -65.86 21.99
C PRO A 18 -18.34 -65.99 21.37
N HIS A 19 -18.43 -65.67 20.09
CA HIS A 19 -19.65 -65.62 19.31
C HIS A 19 -20.07 -67.03 18.83
N TRP A 20 -20.72 -67.81 19.69
CA TRP A 20 -21.51 -69.00 19.35
C TRP A 20 -22.40 -69.24 20.60
N GLU A 21 -23.72 -69.29 20.62
CA GLU A 21 -24.77 -69.69 19.69
C GLU A 21 -25.94 -68.70 19.85
N TYR A 22 -26.32 -67.99 18.79
CA TYR A 22 -27.71 -67.59 18.64
C TYR A 22 -28.14 -68.14 17.29
N VAL A 23 -28.88 -69.25 17.33
CA VAL A 23 -29.65 -69.69 16.17
C VAL A 23 -30.63 -68.55 15.89
N GLU A 24 -30.41 -67.81 14.80
CA GLU A 24 -31.26 -66.69 14.42
C GLU A 24 -32.65 -67.24 14.06
N ALA A 25 -33.59 -67.14 15.00
CA ALA A 25 -35.00 -67.39 14.71
C ALA A 25 -35.47 -66.43 13.61
N PRO A 26 -36.35 -66.85 12.69
CA PRO A 26 -36.83 -65.99 11.61
C PRO A 26 -37.52 -64.75 12.21
N LYS A 27 -36.92 -63.58 11.95
CA LYS A 27 -37.41 -62.30 12.46
C LYS A 27 -38.74 -61.94 11.80
N PRO A 28 -39.75 -61.50 12.56
CA PRO A 28 -41.03 -61.08 11.99
C PRO A 28 -40.89 -59.81 11.13
N ALA A 29 -41.78 -59.62 10.14
CA ALA A 29 -41.69 -58.53 9.15
C ALA A 29 -41.59 -57.10 9.75
N CYS A 30 -42.10 -56.90 10.97
CA CYS A 30 -42.04 -55.64 11.71
C CYS A 30 -40.64 -55.27 12.23
N PHE A 31 -39.66 -56.18 12.21
CA PHE A 31 -38.28 -55.90 12.65
C PHE A 31 -37.51 -54.97 11.70
N THR A 32 -37.89 -54.90 10.42
CA THR A 32 -37.22 -54.07 9.42
C THR A 32 -37.21 -52.58 9.78
N ARG A 33 -38.33 -52.05 10.28
CA ARG A 33 -38.42 -50.65 10.74
C ARG A 33 -37.61 -50.41 12.02
N LEU A 34 -37.64 -51.35 12.95
CA LEU A 34 -36.82 -51.28 14.17
C LEU A 34 -35.33 -51.31 13.84
N GLU A 35 -34.90 -52.12 12.88
CA GLU A 35 -33.51 -52.16 12.41
C GLU A 35 -33.09 -50.85 11.73
N ILE A 36 -33.98 -50.20 10.95
CA ILE A 36 -33.72 -48.88 10.36
C ILE A 36 -33.58 -47.81 11.45
N LEU A 37 -34.45 -47.81 12.46
CA LEU A 37 -34.41 -46.83 13.57
C LEU A 37 -33.26 -47.10 14.55
N ALA A 38 -32.83 -48.35 14.67
CA ALA A 38 -31.69 -48.74 15.50
C ALA A 38 -30.34 -48.40 14.85
N ARG A 39 -30.30 -48.08 13.55
CA ARG A 39 -29.07 -47.62 12.88
C ARG A 39 -28.66 -46.26 13.46
N PRO A 40 -27.44 -46.13 14.00
CA PRO A 40 -26.97 -44.87 14.53
C PRO A 40 -26.76 -43.85 13.40
N ASN A 41 -27.06 -42.59 13.68
CA ASN A 41 -26.75 -41.49 12.76
C ASN A 41 -25.23 -41.44 12.50
N LYS A 42 -24.84 -41.37 11.22
CA LYS A 42 -23.44 -41.33 10.76
C LYS A 42 -22.58 -40.33 11.54
N ASN A 43 -23.05 -39.09 11.66
CA ASN A 43 -22.32 -38.01 12.34
C ASN A 43 -22.18 -38.26 13.84
N LEU A 44 -23.23 -38.82 14.46
CA LEU A 44 -23.21 -39.14 15.88
C LEU A 44 -22.22 -40.27 16.17
N LEU A 45 -22.23 -41.33 15.36
CA LEU A 45 -21.30 -42.46 15.46
C LEU A 45 -19.85 -42.03 15.22
N MET A 46 -19.62 -41.16 14.22
CA MET A 46 -18.30 -40.59 13.94
C MET A 46 -17.78 -39.79 15.14
N ASN A 47 -18.62 -38.93 15.73
CA ASN A 47 -18.25 -38.16 16.91
C ASN A 47 -17.96 -39.05 18.12
N THR A 48 -18.77 -40.11 18.34
CA THR A 48 -18.53 -41.04 19.45
C THR A 48 -17.23 -41.81 19.27
N PHE A 49 -16.93 -42.23 18.03
CA PHE A 49 -15.67 -42.90 17.70
C PHE A 49 -14.47 -41.97 17.94
N MET A 50 -14.50 -40.73 17.46
CA MET A 50 -13.39 -39.79 17.64
C MET A 50 -13.14 -39.41 19.10
N GLN A 51 -14.19 -39.26 19.91
CA GLN A 51 -14.07 -38.81 21.30
C GLN A 51 -13.75 -39.94 22.28
N TYR A 52 -14.20 -41.17 22.01
CA TYR A 52 -14.19 -42.24 23.01
C TYR A 52 -13.50 -43.54 22.54
N ARG A 53 -12.87 -43.58 21.36
CA ARG A 53 -12.17 -44.79 20.85
C ARG A 53 -11.20 -45.41 21.85
N ASP A 54 -10.45 -44.59 22.59
CA ASP A 54 -9.38 -45.07 23.48
C ASP A 54 -9.95 -45.67 24.79
N ARG A 55 -11.23 -45.43 25.08
CA ARG A 55 -11.93 -45.94 26.27
C ARG A 55 -12.68 -47.25 26.00
N PHE A 56 -12.91 -47.60 24.74
CA PHE A 56 -13.60 -48.83 24.37
C PHE A 56 -12.62 -50.00 24.21
N PRO A 57 -13.05 -51.24 24.49
CA PRO A 57 -12.26 -52.42 24.18
C PRO A 57 -12.03 -52.52 22.67
N GLN A 58 -10.84 -52.97 22.26
CA GLN A 58 -10.42 -53.07 20.85
C GLN A 58 -11.44 -53.80 19.98
N CYS A 59 -12.06 -54.87 20.49
CA CYS A 59 -13.08 -55.65 19.80
C CYS A 59 -14.34 -54.82 19.39
N ARG A 60 -14.67 -53.75 20.13
CA ARG A 60 -15.78 -52.83 19.79
C ARG A 60 -15.35 -51.69 18.89
N VAL A 61 -14.12 -51.21 19.05
CA VAL A 61 -13.55 -50.15 18.22
C VAL A 61 -13.47 -50.60 16.76
N GLU A 62 -13.05 -51.85 16.52
CA GLU A 62 -13.01 -52.43 15.18
C GLU A 62 -14.42 -52.54 14.55
N LYS A 63 -15.43 -52.98 15.31
CA LYS A 63 -16.83 -53.03 14.84
C LYS A 63 -17.37 -51.63 14.52
N MET A 64 -17.10 -50.64 15.38
CA MET A 64 -17.49 -49.25 15.12
C MET A 64 -16.77 -48.70 13.89
N LYS A 65 -15.49 -49.03 13.68
CA LYS A 65 -14.72 -48.62 12.52
C LYS A 65 -15.31 -49.21 11.23
N ILE A 66 -15.64 -50.49 11.20
CA ILE A 66 -16.25 -51.16 10.04
C ILE A 66 -17.62 -50.53 9.74
N MET A 67 -18.47 -50.37 10.76
CA MET A 67 -19.78 -49.73 10.61
C MET A 67 -19.68 -48.28 10.12
N LEU A 68 -18.67 -47.53 10.58
CA LEU A 68 -18.38 -46.19 10.09
C LEU A 68 -17.90 -46.18 8.65
N GLN A 69 -17.11 -47.17 8.24
CA GLN A 69 -16.66 -47.32 6.85
C GLN A 69 -17.84 -47.62 5.92
N GLU A 70 -18.76 -48.50 6.33
CA GLU A 70 -19.98 -48.81 5.58
C GLU A 70 -20.92 -47.60 5.47
N LEU A 71 -21.13 -46.86 6.57
CA LEU A 71 -21.97 -45.66 6.57
C LEU A 71 -21.31 -44.45 5.89
N CYS A 72 -19.97 -44.43 5.79
CA CYS A 72 -19.22 -43.39 5.09
C CYS A 72 -18.94 -43.72 3.63
N ALA A 73 -19.10 -44.97 3.21
CA ALA A 73 -18.93 -45.39 1.83
C ALA A 73 -19.95 -44.66 0.96
N MET A 74 -19.48 -43.61 0.27
CA MET A 74 -20.23 -42.96 -0.78
C MET A 74 -20.22 -43.86 -2.01
N THR A 75 -21.33 -43.91 -2.73
CA THR A 75 -21.32 -44.45 -4.09
C THR A 75 -20.49 -43.54 -4.99
N PRO A 76 -19.85 -44.06 -6.05
CA PRO A 76 -19.09 -43.22 -6.98
C PRO A 76 -19.97 -42.10 -7.60
N GLU A 77 -21.24 -42.38 -7.85
CA GLU A 77 -22.20 -41.40 -8.40
C GLU A 77 -22.48 -40.23 -7.44
N ASP A 78 -22.61 -40.50 -6.14
CA ASP A 78 -22.86 -39.45 -5.14
C ASP A 78 -21.59 -38.60 -4.91
N ALA A 79 -20.41 -39.21 -5.01
CA ALA A 79 -19.15 -38.50 -4.93
C ALA A 79 -18.98 -37.52 -6.12
N GLU A 80 -19.31 -37.95 -7.34
CA GLU A 80 -19.27 -37.09 -8.52
C GLU A 80 -20.21 -35.89 -8.41
N LYS A 81 -21.46 -36.10 -7.95
CA LYS A 81 -22.42 -35.01 -7.71
C LYS A 81 -21.89 -34.02 -6.68
N TYR A 82 -21.33 -34.51 -5.58
CA TYR A 82 -20.74 -33.66 -4.54
C TYR A 82 -19.60 -32.78 -5.08
N PHE A 83 -18.67 -33.36 -5.85
CA PHE A 83 -17.57 -32.60 -6.43
C PHE A 83 -18.03 -31.63 -7.53
N ALA A 84 -19.06 -31.99 -8.31
CA ALA A 84 -19.65 -31.10 -9.30
C ALA A 84 -20.28 -29.85 -8.63
N GLU A 85 -21.02 -30.03 -7.54
CA GLU A 85 -21.57 -28.90 -6.78
C GLU A 85 -20.48 -28.01 -6.17
N MET A 86 -19.42 -28.62 -5.64
CA MET A 86 -18.29 -27.87 -5.06
C MET A 86 -17.56 -27.04 -6.12
N ARG A 87 -17.34 -27.60 -7.32
CA ARG A 87 -16.77 -26.86 -8.46
C ARG A 87 -17.66 -25.69 -8.87
N SER A 88 -18.96 -25.93 -9.04
CA SER A 88 -19.93 -24.87 -9.37
C SER A 88 -19.93 -23.72 -8.35
N LYS A 89 -19.92 -24.05 -7.05
CA LYS A 89 -19.82 -23.04 -5.97
C LYS A 89 -18.49 -22.27 -6.03
N ALA A 90 -17.38 -22.95 -6.32
CA ALA A 90 -16.08 -22.31 -6.45
C ALA A 90 -16.03 -21.35 -7.66
N ASP A 91 -16.59 -21.77 -8.80
CA ASP A 91 -16.65 -20.97 -10.03
C ASP A 91 -17.53 -19.72 -9.85
N ALA A 92 -18.69 -19.86 -9.21
CA ALA A 92 -19.56 -18.75 -8.87
C ALA A 92 -18.86 -17.73 -7.94
N ALA A 93 -18.12 -18.21 -6.94
CA ALA A 93 -17.35 -17.36 -6.05
C ALA A 93 -16.20 -16.65 -6.79
N ALA A 94 -15.50 -17.34 -7.69
CA ALA A 94 -14.45 -16.77 -8.51
C ALA A 94 -14.98 -15.68 -9.45
N LEU A 95 -16.14 -15.90 -10.06
CA LEU A 95 -16.79 -14.93 -10.94
C LEU A 95 -17.23 -13.67 -10.17
N LYS A 96 -17.80 -13.84 -8.97
CA LYS A 96 -18.12 -12.72 -8.07
C LYS A 96 -16.89 -11.90 -7.72
N ARG A 97 -15.76 -12.54 -7.41
CA ARG A 97 -14.48 -11.86 -7.12
C ARG A 97 -13.97 -11.09 -8.34
N LYS A 98 -14.04 -11.68 -9.54
CA LYS A 98 -13.65 -11.00 -10.79
C LYS A 98 -14.48 -9.74 -11.03
N ILE A 99 -15.80 -9.81 -10.89
CA ILE A 99 -16.69 -8.65 -11.05
C ILE A 99 -16.36 -7.56 -10.02
N GLN A 100 -16.21 -7.93 -8.75
CA GLN A 100 -15.85 -6.97 -7.70
C GLN A 100 -14.51 -6.28 -7.99
N ASN A 101 -13.51 -7.02 -8.48
CA ASN A 101 -12.23 -6.46 -8.85
C ASN A 101 -12.35 -5.50 -10.05
N MET A 102 -13.11 -5.86 -11.08
CA MET A 102 -13.38 -4.97 -12.22
C MET A 102 -14.07 -3.67 -11.78
N LEU A 103 -15.08 -3.76 -10.92
CA LEU A 103 -15.78 -2.59 -10.38
C LEU A 103 -14.86 -1.70 -9.53
N LYS A 104 -14.00 -2.29 -8.70
CA LYS A 104 -12.98 -1.55 -7.93
C LYS A 104 -12.02 -0.80 -8.85
N MET A 105 -11.54 -1.45 -9.90
CA MET A 105 -10.64 -0.84 -10.89
C MET A 105 -11.33 0.32 -11.63
N ALA A 106 -12.57 0.14 -12.07
CA ALA A 106 -13.36 1.19 -12.72
C ALA A 106 -13.57 2.40 -11.79
N CYS A 107 -13.96 2.16 -10.53
CA CYS A 107 -14.14 3.21 -9.54
C CYS A 107 -12.83 3.96 -9.25
N SER A 108 -11.71 3.23 -9.11
CA SER A 108 -10.39 3.82 -8.91
C SER A 108 -9.99 4.72 -10.09
N LYS A 109 -10.18 4.25 -11.33
CA LYS A 109 -9.91 5.01 -12.55
C LYS A 109 -10.76 6.29 -12.60
N GLN A 110 -12.03 6.22 -12.23
CA GLN A 110 -12.91 7.40 -12.19
C GLN A 110 -12.47 8.40 -11.12
N LYS A 111 -12.11 7.93 -9.92
CA LYS A 111 -11.58 8.80 -8.85
C LYS A 111 -10.29 9.49 -9.28
N ARG A 112 -9.39 8.79 -9.99
CA ARG A 112 -8.16 9.36 -10.53
C ARG A 112 -8.46 10.49 -11.52
N LYS A 113 -9.35 10.27 -12.49
CA LYS A 113 -9.79 11.31 -13.43
C LYS A 113 -10.38 12.52 -12.74
N GLN A 114 -11.23 12.32 -11.73
CA GLN A 114 -11.79 13.44 -10.95
C GLN A 114 -10.70 14.23 -10.20
N LYS A 115 -9.68 13.55 -9.66
CA LYS A 115 -8.53 14.22 -9.02
C LYS A 115 -7.72 15.01 -10.03
N GLU A 116 -7.45 14.43 -11.20
CA GLU A 116 -6.76 15.10 -12.32
C GLU A 116 -7.53 16.35 -12.75
N GLU A 117 -8.84 16.24 -13.01
CA GLU A 117 -9.70 17.39 -13.36
C GLU A 117 -9.69 18.48 -12.27
N LYS A 118 -9.76 18.09 -10.99
CA LYS A 118 -9.67 19.05 -9.88
C LYS A 118 -8.30 19.73 -9.84
N ALA A 119 -7.22 19.00 -10.09
CA ALA A 119 -5.86 19.55 -10.17
C ALA A 119 -5.75 20.55 -11.33
N TYR A 120 -6.23 20.20 -12.52
CA TYR A 120 -6.27 21.12 -13.66
C TYR A 120 -7.10 22.38 -13.39
N ARG A 121 -8.25 22.25 -12.72
CA ARG A 121 -9.05 23.43 -12.31
C ARG A 121 -8.31 24.33 -11.32
N LYS A 122 -7.60 23.75 -10.35
CA LYS A 122 -6.77 24.51 -9.41
C LYS A 122 -5.62 25.19 -10.12
N ALA A 123 -4.88 24.46 -10.95
CA ALA A 123 -3.79 25.00 -11.76
C ALA A 123 -4.28 26.16 -12.64
N ARG A 124 -5.40 25.98 -13.34
CA ARG A 124 -6.03 27.05 -14.14
C ARG A 124 -6.34 28.28 -13.28
N LYS A 125 -6.95 28.11 -12.10
CA LYS A 125 -7.23 29.25 -11.19
C LYS A 125 -5.96 29.98 -10.78
N ILE A 126 -4.90 29.26 -10.43
CA ILE A 126 -3.61 29.86 -10.03
C ILE A 126 -2.99 30.61 -11.20
N ILE A 127 -2.95 30.00 -12.39
CA ILE A 127 -2.43 30.63 -13.61
C ILE A 127 -3.24 31.88 -13.96
N THR A 128 -4.58 31.82 -13.93
CA THR A 128 -5.43 32.98 -14.21
C THR A 128 -5.21 34.10 -13.20
N LYS A 129 -5.14 33.77 -11.90
CA LYS A 129 -4.81 34.76 -10.85
C LYS A 129 -3.42 35.37 -11.07
N GLY A 130 -2.42 34.57 -11.43
CA GLY A 130 -1.05 35.01 -11.71
C GLY A 130 -0.95 35.91 -12.94
N LEU A 131 -1.66 35.57 -14.03
CA LEU A 131 -1.74 36.41 -15.23
C LEU A 131 -2.47 37.73 -14.95
N MET A 132 -3.57 37.69 -14.20
CA MET A 132 -4.27 38.91 -13.77
C MET A 132 -3.36 39.79 -12.91
N PHE A 133 -2.59 39.18 -12.00
CA PHE A 133 -1.64 39.90 -11.16
C PHE A 133 -0.53 40.58 -11.98
N ALA A 134 0.04 39.88 -12.97
CA ALA A 134 1.07 40.41 -13.86
C ALA A 134 0.55 41.49 -14.84
N ALA A 135 -0.75 41.43 -15.19
CA ALA A 135 -1.38 42.44 -16.05
C ALA A 135 -1.73 43.73 -15.29
N LEU A 136 -2.09 43.62 -14.01
CA LEU A 136 -2.50 44.77 -13.18
C LEU A 136 -1.33 45.49 -12.52
N ASN A 137 -0.25 44.76 -12.21
CA ASN A 137 0.93 45.32 -11.53
C ASN A 137 2.09 45.43 -12.51
N GLU A 138 2.59 46.65 -12.69
CA GLU A 138 3.85 46.88 -13.41
C GLU A 138 5.01 46.21 -12.66
N THR A 139 5.91 45.59 -13.41
CA THR A 139 7.07 44.92 -12.83
C THR A 139 8.03 45.95 -12.24
N PRO A 140 8.61 45.68 -11.05
CA PRO A 140 9.69 46.51 -10.56
C PRO A 140 10.85 46.46 -11.57
N PRO A 141 11.49 47.60 -11.85
CA PRO A 141 12.56 47.66 -12.85
C PRO A 141 13.67 46.67 -12.51
N ILE A 142 13.96 45.76 -13.44
CA ILE A 142 15.04 44.79 -13.26
C ILE A 142 16.38 45.50 -13.41
N HIS A 143 17.03 45.72 -12.26
CA HIS A 143 18.33 46.39 -12.18
C HIS A 143 19.51 45.44 -12.42
N SER A 144 19.38 44.14 -12.13
CA SER A 144 20.51 43.20 -12.29
C SER A 144 20.60 42.66 -13.73
N ILE A 145 21.81 42.71 -14.30
CA ILE A 145 22.11 42.18 -15.65
C ILE A 145 21.74 40.69 -15.75
N ARG A 146 21.99 39.94 -14.67
CA ARG A 146 21.65 38.52 -14.56
C ARG A 146 20.15 38.26 -14.68
N LEU A 147 19.33 38.98 -13.92
CA LEU A 147 17.88 38.82 -13.99
C LEU A 147 17.34 39.20 -15.36
N ARG A 148 17.91 40.23 -15.99
CA ARG A 148 17.53 40.63 -17.34
C ARG A 148 17.83 39.54 -18.37
N HIS A 149 19.01 38.92 -18.27
CA HIS A 149 19.36 37.78 -19.12
C HIS A 149 18.42 36.59 -18.89
N LEU A 150 18.13 36.27 -17.63
CA LEU A 150 17.22 35.18 -17.27
C LEU A 150 15.78 35.46 -17.75
N SER A 151 15.30 36.69 -17.63
CA SER A 151 14.01 37.12 -18.18
C SER A 151 13.99 37.02 -19.71
N ASN A 152 15.06 37.41 -20.40
CA ASN A 152 15.15 37.25 -21.86
C ASN A 152 15.09 35.78 -22.29
N ILE A 153 15.77 34.88 -21.57
CA ILE A 153 15.71 33.43 -21.83
C ILE A 153 14.27 32.93 -21.64
N ILE A 154 13.61 33.32 -20.55
CA ILE A 154 12.21 32.92 -20.30
C ILE A 154 11.29 33.43 -21.41
N LEU A 155 11.48 34.69 -21.82
CA LEU A 155 10.69 35.30 -22.89
C LEU A 155 10.86 34.56 -24.21
N GLU A 156 12.10 34.23 -24.59
CA GLU A 156 12.41 33.43 -25.79
C GLU A 156 11.69 32.08 -25.74
N GLN A 157 11.80 31.35 -24.63
CA GLN A 157 11.12 30.06 -24.47
C GLN A 157 9.59 30.17 -24.50
N LEU A 158 9.01 31.23 -23.94
CA LEU A 158 7.57 31.47 -24.01
C LEU A 158 7.12 31.77 -25.44
N CYS A 159 7.91 32.55 -26.18
CA CYS A 159 7.65 32.87 -27.59
C CYS A 159 7.75 31.62 -28.47
N ASP A 160 8.76 30.77 -28.27
CA ASP A 160 8.92 29.49 -28.98
C ASP A 160 7.72 28.55 -28.73
N LEU A 161 7.26 28.48 -27.49
CA LEU A 161 6.10 27.63 -27.12
C LEU A 161 4.78 28.11 -27.71
N LEU A 162 4.65 29.42 -27.94
CA LEU A 162 3.43 30.04 -28.46
C LEU A 162 3.47 30.27 -29.98
N ASP A 163 4.62 30.02 -30.62
CA ASP A 163 4.89 30.30 -32.04
C ASP A 163 4.63 31.78 -32.39
N ILE A 164 5.15 32.68 -31.56
CA ILE A 164 4.99 34.14 -31.69
C ILE A 164 6.37 34.79 -31.86
N PRO A 165 6.54 35.79 -32.75
CA PRO A 165 7.80 36.51 -32.86
C PRO A 165 8.17 37.19 -31.54
N GLN A 166 9.44 37.09 -31.17
CA GLN A 166 9.95 37.67 -29.93
C GLN A 166 9.73 39.20 -29.91
N PRO A 167 9.02 39.75 -28.92
CA PRO A 167 8.81 41.18 -28.84
C PRO A 167 10.09 41.88 -28.37
N GLU A 168 10.43 43.00 -29.00
CA GLU A 168 11.43 43.90 -28.45
C GLU A 168 10.92 44.56 -27.16
N ARG A 169 11.82 44.78 -26.19
CA ARG A 169 11.46 45.44 -24.91
C ARG A 169 10.99 46.90 -25.08
N SER A 170 11.19 47.48 -26.26
CA SER A 170 10.74 48.82 -26.65
C SER A 170 9.30 48.83 -27.22
N ALA A 171 8.73 47.66 -27.52
CA ALA A 171 7.43 47.53 -28.18
C ALA A 171 6.30 48.03 -27.27
N LYS A 172 5.38 48.84 -27.83
CA LYS A 172 4.24 49.42 -27.12
C LYS A 172 2.97 48.54 -27.16
N ASP A 173 3.05 47.37 -27.79
CA ASP A 173 1.91 46.49 -27.92
C ASP A 173 1.53 45.90 -26.56
N LYS A 174 0.23 45.91 -26.25
CA LYS A 174 -0.30 45.43 -24.96
C LYS A 174 0.05 43.96 -24.68
N TYR A 175 0.07 43.14 -25.73
CA TYR A 175 0.42 41.73 -25.64
C TYR A 175 1.91 41.54 -25.36
N SER A 176 2.76 42.29 -26.07
CA SER A 176 4.22 42.30 -25.86
C SER A 176 4.58 42.75 -24.45
N LEU A 177 3.93 43.80 -23.94
CA LEU A 177 4.12 44.28 -22.56
C LEU A 177 3.75 43.21 -21.52
N LEU A 178 2.67 42.46 -21.74
CA LEU A 178 2.25 41.38 -20.86
C LEU A 178 3.24 40.20 -20.86
N LEU A 179 3.76 39.82 -22.01
CA LEU A 179 4.77 38.76 -22.09
C LEU A 179 6.08 39.17 -21.40
N ILE A 180 6.50 40.42 -21.58
CA ILE A 180 7.67 40.98 -20.92
C ILE A 180 7.45 41.03 -19.41
N SER A 181 6.32 41.55 -18.94
CA SER A 181 6.02 41.65 -17.51
C SER A 181 5.91 40.27 -16.85
N LEU A 182 5.31 39.30 -17.53
CA LEU A 182 5.23 37.92 -17.07
C LEU A 182 6.64 37.30 -16.93
N SER A 183 7.49 37.48 -17.94
CA SER A 183 8.85 36.94 -17.96
C SER A 183 9.70 37.55 -16.85
N ASP A 184 9.56 38.86 -16.62
CA ASP A 184 10.22 39.58 -15.54
C ASP A 184 9.76 39.10 -14.15
N TRP A 185 8.45 38.91 -13.93
CA TRP A 185 7.92 38.33 -12.69
C TRP A 185 8.41 36.90 -12.45
N MET A 186 8.45 36.07 -13.50
CA MET A 186 8.97 34.70 -13.42
C MET A 186 10.47 34.71 -13.07
N ALA A 187 11.24 35.62 -13.66
CA ALA A 187 12.67 35.75 -13.36
C ALA A 187 12.93 36.08 -11.89
N ILE A 188 12.18 37.04 -11.33
CA ILE A 188 12.25 37.41 -9.92
C ILE A 188 11.85 36.23 -9.02
N ALA A 189 10.78 35.51 -9.37
CA ALA A 189 10.32 34.36 -8.59
C ALA A 189 11.36 33.22 -8.58
N ILE A 190 11.95 32.92 -9.74
CA ILE A 190 13.02 31.91 -9.87
C ILE A 190 14.22 32.31 -9.04
N GLU A 191 14.66 33.57 -9.08
CA GLU A 191 15.80 34.01 -8.27
C GLU A 191 15.52 33.88 -6.77
N LYS A 192 14.33 34.26 -6.31
CA LYS A 192 13.93 34.12 -4.90
C LYS A 192 13.94 32.66 -4.43
N ILE A 193 13.58 31.71 -5.29
CA ILE A 193 13.58 30.28 -4.97
C ILE A 193 15.00 29.70 -5.07
N TYR A 194 15.74 30.05 -6.12
CA TYR A 194 17.04 29.46 -6.43
C TYR A 194 18.15 29.97 -5.51
N PHE A 195 18.11 31.24 -5.10
CA PHE A 195 19.12 31.84 -4.24
C PHE A 195 19.30 31.12 -2.90
N PRO A 196 18.26 30.86 -2.09
CA PRO A 196 18.41 30.15 -0.82
C PRO A 196 18.90 28.71 -1.03
N ILE A 197 18.42 28.02 -2.06
CA ILE A 197 18.86 26.66 -2.40
C ILE A 197 20.35 26.65 -2.76
N ARG A 198 20.79 27.59 -3.59
CA ARG A 198 22.20 27.74 -3.96
C ARG A 198 23.06 28.02 -2.73
N MET A 199 22.63 28.91 -1.84
CA MET A 199 23.35 29.20 -0.60
C MET A 199 23.46 27.98 0.31
N ALA A 200 22.39 27.19 0.44
CA ALA A 200 22.43 25.94 1.19
C ALA A 200 23.40 24.92 0.58
N ASN A 201 23.37 24.75 -0.74
CA ASN A 201 24.27 23.84 -1.45
C ASN A 201 25.74 24.26 -1.32
N THR A 202 26.06 25.56 -1.44
CA THR A 202 27.43 26.06 -1.25
C THR A 202 27.90 25.83 0.18
N LYS A 203 27.04 26.07 1.19
CA LYS A 203 27.38 25.77 2.60
C LYS A 203 27.67 24.28 2.80
N MET A 204 26.87 23.40 2.22
CA MET A 204 27.11 21.95 2.29
C MET A 204 28.40 21.54 1.59
N LEU A 205 28.67 22.08 0.39
CA LEU A 205 29.89 21.77 -0.35
C LEU A 205 31.13 22.21 0.42
N ASN A 206 31.11 23.42 0.97
CA ASN A 206 32.18 23.92 1.83
C ASN A 206 32.41 22.98 3.01
N GLN A 207 31.35 22.54 3.72
CA GLN A 207 31.48 21.58 4.83
C GLN A 207 32.10 20.24 4.42
N ILE A 208 31.78 19.74 3.23
CA ILE A 208 32.37 18.51 2.69
C ILE A 208 33.86 18.72 2.39
N ASP A 209 34.21 19.83 1.74
CA ASP A 209 35.61 20.17 1.44
C ASP A 209 36.43 20.35 2.73
N TRP A 210 35.86 20.99 3.75
CA TRP A 210 36.47 21.12 5.08
C TRP A 210 36.74 19.75 5.71
N ARG A 211 35.74 18.86 5.74
CA ARG A 211 35.91 17.49 6.26
C ARG A 211 36.93 16.69 5.46
N HIS A 212 36.95 16.86 4.14
CA HIS A 212 37.92 16.19 3.29
C HIS A 212 39.35 16.68 3.59
N ARG A 213 39.55 17.98 3.78
CA ARG A 213 40.86 18.54 4.17
C ARG A 213 41.29 18.05 5.55
N GLU A 214 40.38 18.02 6.52
CA GLU A 214 40.64 17.50 7.87
C GLU A 214 41.10 16.03 7.84
N ILE A 215 40.44 15.17 7.06
CA ILE A 215 40.78 13.75 6.94
C ILE A 215 42.08 13.51 6.16
N THR A 216 42.36 14.33 5.13
CA THR A 216 43.42 14.05 4.16
C THR A 216 44.74 14.74 4.51
N LEU A 217 44.70 15.92 5.14
CA LEU A 217 45.88 16.79 5.27
C LEU A 217 46.43 16.92 6.69
N ASN A 218 45.69 16.56 7.76
CA ASN A 218 46.12 16.78 9.16
C ASN A 218 46.68 18.20 9.40
N GLU A 219 46.22 19.19 8.63
CA GLU A 219 46.66 20.57 8.77
C GLU A 219 45.90 21.24 9.92
N PRO A 220 46.61 21.88 10.88
CA PRO A 220 45.95 22.62 11.95
C PRO A 220 45.20 23.82 11.39
N ILE A 221 43.99 24.01 11.92
CA ILE A 221 43.00 24.98 11.46
C ILE A 221 43.47 26.40 11.83
N ASP A 222 43.74 27.24 10.83
CA ASP A 222 43.82 28.69 11.02
C ASP A 222 42.43 29.30 10.78
N PHE A 223 41.76 29.69 11.87
CA PHE A 223 40.44 30.35 11.83
C PHE A 223 40.52 31.83 11.44
N GLY A 224 41.69 32.33 11.01
CA GLY A 224 41.95 33.75 10.78
C GLY A 224 41.56 34.32 9.41
N GLU A 225 41.33 33.50 8.39
CA GLU A 225 41.06 34.02 7.04
C GLU A 225 39.64 33.70 6.54
N PRO A 226 38.74 34.69 6.43
CA PRO A 226 37.55 34.52 5.63
C PRO A 226 37.98 34.34 4.17
N LEU A 227 37.73 33.15 3.62
CA LEU A 227 37.91 32.81 2.20
C LEU A 227 37.01 33.62 1.23
N ALA A 228 36.51 34.78 1.65
CA ALA A 228 35.91 35.79 0.77
C ALA A 228 36.94 36.40 -0.21
N ALA A 229 38.24 36.14 -0.03
CA ALA A 229 39.30 36.64 -0.92
C ALA A 229 39.34 35.99 -2.32
N SER A 230 38.53 34.96 -2.62
CA SER A 230 38.43 34.40 -3.99
C SER A 230 37.20 34.84 -4.79
N SER A 231 36.26 35.54 -4.16
CA SER A 231 35.15 36.19 -4.85
C SER A 231 34.90 37.53 -4.19
N GLY A 232 35.47 38.60 -4.75
CA GLY A 232 35.36 39.98 -4.26
C GLY A 232 33.93 40.51 -4.22
N ILE A 233 33.15 40.01 -3.27
CA ILE A 233 31.82 40.47 -2.92
C ILE A 233 31.86 40.71 -1.41
N ASP A 234 32.09 41.98 -1.08
CA ASP A 234 31.97 42.53 0.26
C ASP A 234 30.50 42.37 0.70
N MET A 235 30.24 41.51 1.69
CA MET A 235 28.92 41.32 2.27
C MET A 235 28.98 41.94 3.66
N GLY A 236 28.43 43.14 3.80
CA GLY A 236 28.19 43.77 5.08
C GLY A 236 27.33 42.86 5.97
N ASP A 237 27.62 42.89 7.26
CA ASP A 237 26.94 42.13 8.31
C ASP A 237 25.49 42.60 8.49
N ASP A 238 24.60 42.14 7.61
CA ASP A 238 23.16 42.14 7.86
C ASP A 238 22.72 40.69 8.12
N GLU A 239 22.53 40.38 9.40
CA GLU A 239 21.90 39.14 9.84
C GLU A 239 20.54 38.96 9.14
N PRO A 240 20.28 37.82 8.47
CA PRO A 240 18.96 37.54 7.94
C PRO A 240 18.03 37.23 9.11
N LYS A 241 17.18 38.20 9.47
CA LYS A 241 15.98 37.95 10.30
C LYS A 241 15.21 36.78 9.69
N ASP A 242 14.94 35.77 10.51
CA ASP A 242 14.20 34.58 10.16
C ASP A 242 12.92 34.92 9.38
N ILE A 243 12.95 34.70 8.07
CA ILE A 243 11.75 34.76 7.23
C ILE A 243 11.03 33.43 7.45
N HIS A 244 10.17 33.39 8.46
CA HIS A 244 9.09 32.41 8.52
C HIS A 244 8.25 32.53 7.25
N LEU A 245 8.47 31.63 6.30
CA LEU A 245 7.60 31.42 5.14
C LEU A 245 6.26 30.87 5.66
N ASN A 246 5.36 31.77 6.06
CA ASN A 246 3.94 31.46 6.22
C ASN A 246 3.37 31.16 4.83
N LEU A 247 3.40 29.87 4.47
CA LEU A 247 2.75 29.31 3.28
C LEU A 247 1.21 29.32 3.37
N ASP A 248 0.64 29.80 4.49
CA ASP A 248 -0.80 29.79 4.75
C ASP A 248 -1.57 31.00 4.18
N ASN A 249 -0.89 31.98 3.56
CA ASN A 249 -1.54 33.19 3.02
C ASN A 249 -1.91 33.11 1.53
N PHE A 250 -2.04 31.91 0.96
CA PHE A 250 -2.58 31.71 -0.39
C PHE A 250 -3.92 30.95 -0.35
N GLU A 251 -4.93 31.54 0.29
CA GLU A 251 -6.35 31.21 0.06
C GLU A 251 -7.04 32.29 -0.80
#